data_AF-A0A7J4ZMI7-F1
#
_entry.id   AF-A0A7J4ZMI7-F1
#
_cell.length_a   1.000
_cell.length_b   1.000
_cell.length_c   1.000
_cell.angle_alpha   90.00
_cell.angle_beta   90.00
_cell.angle_gamma   90.00
#
_symmetry.space_group_name_H-M   'P 1'
#
loop_
_entity.id
_entity.type
_entity.pdbx_description
1 polymer ?
#
loop_
_entity_poly.entity_id
_entity_poly.type
_entity_poly.pdbx_seq_one_letter_code
_entity_poly.pdbx_strand_id
1 'polypeptide(L)'
;MLTRRQFIAAGAGLLLVPHSSLAKALMKHTASTGISDLVENGDIPKDIAVGPNITAEQFIAAQRDEKALESLVGGLVERKIKGQPLFNEGKIILYNTHFKERYLFKFRNGYGEYDPKILGSLNYFMRCNYDNKYTDMDIATIEMINYVAQLLGVKEIYINSAYRTPEYNAILARKSENVARNSFHMQGKAVDYSIPGVPISKVCQYAQLARNYFGYGGVGYYPRQNFVHNDSGPLRNWAKK
;
A
#
# COMPACT_ATOMS: atom_id res chain seq x y z
N MET A 1 -4.83 -20.04 -31.28
CA MET A 1 -6.04 -19.21 -31.07
C MET A 1 -7.09 -20.05 -30.34
N LEU A 2 -7.92 -19.37 -29.54
CA LEU A 2 -8.96 -19.84 -28.62
C LEU A 2 -8.55 -20.07 -27.16
N THR A 3 -9.30 -19.38 -26.32
CA THR A 3 -9.05 -18.90 -24.97
C THR A 3 -9.78 -19.78 -23.95
N ARG A 4 -9.10 -20.13 -22.86
CA ARG A 4 -9.61 -21.06 -21.85
C ARG A 4 -10.42 -20.31 -20.80
N ARG A 5 -11.75 -20.44 -20.88
CA ARG A 5 -12.66 -20.26 -19.74
C ARG A 5 -12.38 -21.34 -18.67
N GLN A 6 -12.82 -21.03 -17.45
CA GLN A 6 -13.07 -21.89 -16.28
C GLN A 6 -11.88 -22.16 -15.34
N PHE A 7 -11.86 -21.40 -14.24
CA PHE A 7 -12.07 -21.95 -12.90
C PHE A 7 -13.04 -21.02 -12.14
N ILE A 8 -14.20 -21.56 -11.74
CA ILE A 8 -15.17 -20.95 -10.82
C ILE A 8 -15.14 -21.78 -9.53
N ALA A 9 -15.12 -21.10 -8.37
CA ALA A 9 -15.67 -21.47 -7.04
C ALA A 9 -14.75 -20.90 -5.94
N ALA A 10 -15.17 -20.30 -4.83
CA ALA A 10 -16.47 -19.88 -4.29
C ALA A 10 -16.18 -18.98 -3.06
N GLY A 11 -17.08 -18.05 -2.72
CA GLY A 11 -17.14 -17.40 -1.40
C GLY A 11 -16.74 -15.92 -1.34
N ALA A 12 -17.74 -15.07 -1.05
CA ALA A 12 -17.64 -13.67 -0.63
C ALA A 12 -16.82 -12.72 -1.53
N GLY A 13 -17.48 -12.21 -2.59
CA GLY A 13 -16.94 -11.16 -3.46
C GLY A 13 -16.76 -9.83 -2.72
N LEU A 14 -15.57 -9.63 -2.15
CA LEU A 14 -15.09 -8.33 -1.72
C LEU A 14 -14.71 -7.53 -2.98
N LEU A 15 -15.44 -6.45 -3.27
CA LEU A 15 -15.19 -5.56 -4.41
C LEU A 15 -13.87 -4.79 -4.15
N LEU A 16 -12.79 -5.31 -4.70
CA LEU A 16 -11.44 -4.76 -4.54
C LEU A 16 -11.21 -3.70 -5.63
N VAL A 17 -11.48 -2.44 -5.29
CA VAL A 17 -11.12 -1.25 -6.09
C VAL A 17 -9.60 -1.06 -6.04
N PRO A 18 -8.86 -0.87 -7.15
CA PRO A 18 -7.45 -0.50 -7.09
C PRO A 18 -7.33 0.88 -6.45
N HIS A 19 -6.76 0.93 -5.24
CA HIS A 19 -6.71 2.14 -4.40
C HIS A 19 -5.95 3.32 -5.00
N SER A 20 -5.16 3.19 -6.07
CA SER A 20 -4.36 4.31 -6.62
C SER A 20 -5.20 5.41 -7.26
N SER A 21 -6.26 5.06 -7.98
CA SER A 21 -7.10 6.07 -8.67
C SER A 21 -8.10 6.69 -7.69
N LEU A 22 -8.62 5.88 -6.76
CA LEU A 22 -9.47 6.32 -5.66
C LEU A 22 -8.71 7.22 -4.66
N ALA A 23 -7.48 6.87 -4.29
CA ALA A 23 -6.66 7.69 -3.38
C ALA A 23 -6.26 9.02 -4.03
N LYS A 24 -5.98 9.06 -5.34
CA LYS A 24 -5.74 10.32 -6.06
C LYS A 24 -6.98 11.21 -6.11
N ALA A 25 -8.17 10.64 -6.31
CA ALA A 25 -9.43 11.37 -6.29
C ALA A 25 -9.77 11.91 -4.88
N LEU A 26 -9.59 11.09 -3.83
CA LEU A 26 -9.81 11.50 -2.44
C LEU A 26 -8.82 12.59 -1.99
N MET A 27 -7.55 12.52 -2.39
CA MET A 27 -6.54 13.55 -2.04
C MET A 27 -6.81 14.92 -2.67
N LYS A 28 -7.46 15.00 -3.84
CA LYS A 28 -7.91 16.27 -4.43
C LYS A 28 -9.02 16.94 -3.59
N HIS A 29 -9.83 16.17 -2.87
CA HIS A 29 -10.94 16.68 -2.05
C HIS A 29 -10.56 16.99 -0.59
N THR A 30 -9.50 16.39 -0.04
CA THR A 30 -9.03 16.69 1.33
C THR A 30 -8.29 18.02 1.47
N ALA A 31 -8.05 18.75 0.39
CA ALA A 31 -7.45 20.08 0.44
C ALA A 31 -8.44 21.21 0.81
N SER A 32 -9.74 20.95 0.98
CA SER A 32 -10.74 22.02 1.12
C SER A 32 -11.73 21.94 2.28
N THR A 33 -11.55 21.08 3.29
CA THR A 33 -12.47 21.08 4.42
C THR A 33 -11.73 20.94 5.74
N GLY A 34 -11.85 22.03 6.50
CA GLY A 34 -11.11 22.28 7.71
C GLY A 34 -11.57 21.43 8.89
N ILE A 35 -10.69 21.50 9.87
CA ILE A 35 -10.82 21.10 11.27
C ILE A 35 -12.19 21.53 11.82
N SER A 36 -13.02 20.55 12.17
CA SER A 36 -13.93 20.63 13.32
C SER A 36 -14.47 19.23 13.63
N ASP A 37 -14.49 18.92 14.92
CA ASP A 37 -15.28 17.87 15.58
C ASP A 37 -14.63 16.48 15.72
N LEU A 38 -13.70 16.42 16.68
CA LEU A 38 -13.46 15.24 17.51
C LEU A 38 -14.69 15.03 18.41
N VAL A 39 -15.38 13.89 18.30
CA VAL A 39 -16.25 13.40 19.37
C VAL A 39 -15.97 11.93 19.67
N GLU A 40 -15.85 11.69 20.96
CA GLU A 40 -15.69 10.46 21.71
C GLU A 40 -16.73 9.39 21.36
N ASN A 41 -16.29 8.14 21.25
CA ASN A 41 -16.56 7.08 22.22
C ASN A 41 -16.21 5.71 21.63
N GLY A 42 -15.57 4.87 22.45
CA GLY A 42 -15.24 3.51 22.09
C GLY A 42 -16.48 2.64 22.01
N ASP A 43 -16.58 1.87 20.92
CA ASP A 43 -16.91 0.44 20.91
C ASP A 43 -16.69 -0.10 19.49
N ILE A 44 -16.21 -1.34 19.38
CA ILE A 44 -15.97 -2.05 18.12
C ILE A 44 -17.20 -2.89 17.79
N PRO A 45 -17.98 -2.59 16.74
CA PRO A 45 -19.05 -3.47 16.32
C PRO A 45 -18.49 -4.67 15.56
N LYS A 46 -18.78 -5.86 16.09
CA LYS A 46 -18.86 -7.10 15.32
C LYS A 46 -20.07 -6.94 14.41
N ASP A 47 -19.87 -6.96 13.10
CA ASP A 47 -20.79 -7.50 12.07
C ASP A 47 -20.37 -6.96 10.69
N ILE A 48 -19.86 -7.88 9.86
CA ILE A 48 -19.50 -7.65 8.46
C ILE A 48 -20.80 -7.59 7.67
N ALA A 49 -21.06 -6.47 7.00
CA ALA A 49 -22.18 -6.33 6.10
C ALA A 49 -21.75 -5.76 4.74
N VAL A 50 -22.53 -6.17 3.75
CA VAL A 50 -22.27 -6.26 2.31
C VAL A 50 -22.94 -5.09 1.59
N GLY A 51 -22.31 -4.50 0.57
CA GLY A 51 -22.98 -3.57 -0.36
C GLY A 51 -22.10 -3.15 -1.55
N PRO A 52 -22.66 -2.55 -2.63
CA PRO A 52 -23.71 -3.09 -3.49
C PRO A 52 -23.34 -3.08 -5.00
N ASN A 53 -23.87 -4.06 -5.75
CA ASN A 53 -24.18 -4.11 -7.19
C ASN A 53 -23.46 -3.15 -8.18
N ILE A 54 -22.18 -3.39 -8.46
CA ILE A 54 -21.50 -2.90 -9.68
C ILE A 54 -20.92 -4.12 -10.38
N THR A 55 -21.25 -4.34 -11.65
CA THR A 55 -20.69 -5.50 -12.37
C THR A 55 -19.21 -5.25 -12.70
N ALA A 56 -18.44 -6.33 -12.79
CA ALA A 56 -17.02 -6.23 -13.16
C ALA A 56 -16.83 -5.51 -14.50
N GLU A 57 -17.77 -5.64 -15.44
CA GLU A 57 -17.72 -4.91 -16.72
C GLU A 57 -17.89 -3.39 -16.56
N GLN A 58 -18.82 -2.95 -15.71
CA GLN A 58 -19.04 -1.53 -15.43
C GLN A 58 -17.81 -0.88 -14.78
N PHE A 59 -17.12 -1.64 -13.92
CA PHE A 59 -15.91 -1.20 -13.23
C PHE A 59 -14.69 -1.11 -14.17
N ILE A 60 -14.48 -2.11 -15.03
CA ILE A 60 -13.39 -2.12 -16.02
C ILE A 60 -13.57 -1.01 -17.06
N ALA A 61 -14.80 -0.68 -17.43
CA ALA A 61 -15.10 0.45 -18.30
C ALA A 61 -14.72 1.80 -17.64
N ALA A 62 -15.02 1.97 -16.35
CA ALA A 62 -14.71 3.19 -15.59
C ALA A 62 -13.21 3.37 -15.31
N GLN A 63 -12.42 2.31 -15.21
CA GLN A 63 -10.95 2.41 -15.05
C GLN A 63 -10.23 3.05 -16.24
N ARG A 64 -10.87 3.10 -17.40
CA ARG A 64 -10.33 3.73 -18.62
C ARG A 64 -10.67 5.21 -18.72
N ASP A 65 -11.52 5.72 -17.82
CA ASP A 65 -12.00 7.10 -17.80
C ASP A 65 -12.00 7.64 -16.36
N GLU A 66 -11.00 8.47 -16.05
CA GLU A 66 -10.78 9.08 -14.73
C GLU A 66 -12.01 9.86 -14.23
N LYS A 67 -12.77 10.50 -15.13
CA LYS A 67 -14.01 11.23 -14.76
C LYS A 67 -15.16 10.30 -14.42
N ALA A 68 -15.26 9.15 -15.10
CA ALA A 68 -16.26 8.15 -14.80
C ALA A 68 -16.00 7.49 -13.43
N LEU A 69 -14.73 7.27 -13.09
CA LEU A 69 -14.34 6.77 -11.77
C LEU A 69 -14.61 7.82 -10.68
N GLU A 70 -14.24 9.10 -10.90
CA GLU A 70 -14.52 10.20 -9.98
C GLU A 70 -16.03 10.36 -9.73
N SER A 71 -16.86 10.26 -10.77
CA SER A 71 -18.33 10.33 -10.65
C SER A 71 -18.94 9.11 -9.92
N LEU A 72 -18.44 7.91 -10.20
CA LEU A 72 -18.86 6.69 -9.51
C LEU A 72 -18.54 6.74 -8.01
N VAL A 73 -17.32 7.19 -7.69
CA VAL A 73 -16.83 7.37 -6.32
C VAL A 73 -17.59 8.51 -5.63
N GLY A 74 -17.76 9.65 -6.30
CA GLY A 74 -18.55 10.77 -5.81
C GLY A 74 -19.99 10.35 -5.51
N GLY A 75 -20.64 9.59 -6.40
CA GLY A 75 -21.97 9.04 -6.19
C GLY A 75 -22.05 7.94 -5.13
N LEU A 76 -20.95 7.26 -4.79
CA LEU A 76 -20.86 6.32 -3.66
C LEU A 76 -20.63 7.04 -2.33
N VAL A 77 -19.91 8.16 -2.36
CA VAL A 77 -19.67 9.03 -1.19
C VAL A 77 -20.92 9.85 -0.85
N GLU A 78 -21.60 10.42 -1.84
CA GLU A 78 -22.86 11.16 -1.67
C GLU A 78 -24.03 10.25 -1.25
N ARG A 79 -24.07 9.02 -1.79
CA ARG A 79 -24.92 7.96 -1.24
C ARG A 79 -24.29 7.45 0.04
N LYS A 80 -24.39 8.22 1.13
CA LYS A 80 -24.17 7.74 2.51
C LYS A 80 -24.85 6.38 2.68
N ILE A 81 -24.13 5.28 2.45
CA ILE A 81 -24.49 3.97 2.96
C ILE A 81 -24.31 4.12 4.46
N LYS A 82 -25.41 4.43 5.14
CA LYS A 82 -25.44 4.79 6.56
C LYS A 82 -24.71 3.69 7.36
N GLY A 83 -23.48 4.00 7.80
CA GLY A 83 -22.78 3.29 8.87
C GLY A 83 -21.95 2.06 8.48
N GLN A 84 -21.56 1.85 7.22
CA GLN A 84 -20.69 0.71 6.88
C GLN A 84 -19.36 1.14 6.23
N PRO A 85 -18.24 0.51 6.63
CA PRO A 85 -16.94 0.78 6.04
C PRO A 85 -16.93 0.32 4.57
N LEU A 86 -16.50 1.22 3.69
CA LEU A 86 -16.36 0.96 2.24
C LEU A 86 -15.11 0.15 1.92
N PHE A 87 -14.12 0.17 2.82
CA PHE A 87 -12.82 -0.47 2.64
C PHE A 87 -12.39 -1.19 3.91
N ASN A 88 -11.53 -2.20 3.75
CA ASN A 88 -10.72 -2.68 4.87
C ASN A 88 -9.87 -1.52 5.42
N GLU A 89 -9.81 -1.41 6.75
CA GLU A 89 -8.93 -0.47 7.42
C GLU A 89 -7.47 -0.66 6.99
N GLY A 90 -6.76 0.43 6.76
CA GLY A 90 -5.31 0.42 6.60
C GLY A 90 -4.65 0.30 7.96
N LYS A 91 -4.32 -0.94 8.36
CA LYS A 91 -3.57 -1.20 9.59
C LYS A 91 -2.47 -2.23 9.39
N ILE A 92 -1.28 -1.92 9.88
CA ILE A 92 -0.11 -2.79 9.72
C ILE A 92 0.82 -2.68 10.93
N ILE A 93 1.34 -3.82 11.40
CA ILE A 93 2.42 -3.82 12.40
C ILE A 93 3.74 -3.79 11.64
N LEU A 94 4.57 -2.80 11.93
CA LEU A 94 5.89 -2.68 11.36
C LEU A 94 6.95 -2.81 12.45
N TYR A 95 8.01 -3.52 12.12
CA TYR A 95 9.21 -3.62 12.93
C TYR A 95 10.41 -3.09 12.15
N ASN A 96 11.07 -2.04 12.65
CA ASN A 96 12.25 -1.47 12.03
C ASN A 96 13.47 -2.25 12.49
N THR A 97 14.12 -2.96 11.56
CA THR A 97 15.22 -3.87 11.89
C THR A 97 16.51 -3.16 12.32
N HIS A 98 16.67 -1.88 11.97
CA HIS A 98 17.83 -1.07 12.36
C HIS A 98 17.69 -0.47 13.75
N PHE A 99 16.52 0.10 14.05
CA PHE A 99 16.27 0.78 15.33
C PHE A 99 15.63 -0.11 16.40
N LYS A 100 15.21 -1.32 16.03
CA LYS A 100 14.50 -2.28 16.91
C LYS A 100 13.18 -1.73 17.45
N GLU A 101 12.57 -0.83 16.69
CA GLU A 101 11.28 -0.20 16.98
C GLU A 101 10.13 -1.02 16.41
N ARG A 102 9.02 -1.13 17.14
CA ARG A 102 7.80 -1.82 16.70
C ARG A 102 6.59 -0.94 16.94
N TYR A 103 5.79 -0.74 15.91
CA TYR A 103 4.55 0.05 16.01
C TYR A 103 3.42 -0.55 15.17
N LEU A 104 2.19 -0.42 15.69
CA LEU A 104 0.96 -0.64 14.94
C LEU A 104 0.51 0.69 14.35
N PHE A 105 0.54 0.80 13.02
CA PHE A 105 0.01 1.97 12.33
C PHE A 105 -1.42 1.69 11.89
N LYS A 106 -2.37 2.51 12.32
CA LYS A 106 -3.75 2.55 11.80
C LYS A 106 -3.89 3.78 10.92
N PHE A 107 -3.34 3.69 9.70
CA PHE A 107 -3.11 4.86 8.85
C PHE A 107 -4.30 5.21 7.95
N ARG A 108 -5.27 4.31 7.77
CA ARG A 108 -6.50 4.55 6.99
C ARG A 108 -7.73 3.94 7.67
N ASN A 109 -8.82 4.70 7.78
CA ASN A 109 -10.08 4.20 8.33
C ASN A 109 -10.89 3.38 7.31
N GLY A 110 -12.01 2.83 7.75
CA GLY A 110 -12.91 2.04 6.90
C GLY A 110 -13.62 2.84 5.79
N TYR A 111 -13.58 4.18 5.83
CA TYR A 111 -14.13 5.05 4.80
C TYR A 111 -13.08 5.48 3.76
N GLY A 112 -11.82 5.10 3.97
CA GLY A 112 -10.73 5.41 3.04
C GLY A 112 -9.95 6.68 3.38
N GLU A 113 -10.26 7.32 4.52
CA GLU A 113 -9.59 8.53 4.96
C GLU A 113 -8.29 8.20 5.70
N TYR A 114 -7.23 8.94 5.38
CA TYR A 114 -5.92 8.76 6.00
C TYR A 114 -5.76 9.68 7.21
N ASP A 115 -5.14 9.18 8.28
CA ASP A 115 -4.80 9.99 9.45
C ASP A 115 -3.42 10.66 9.25
N PRO A 116 -3.35 12.00 9.10
CA PRO A 116 -2.08 12.71 8.88
C PRO A 116 -1.08 12.56 10.02
N LYS A 117 -1.53 12.42 11.27
CA LYS A 117 -0.65 12.25 12.44
C LYS A 117 0.02 10.88 12.41
N ILE A 118 -0.74 9.85 12.03
CA ILE A 118 -0.21 8.49 11.88
C ILE A 118 0.74 8.41 10.69
N LEU A 119 0.43 9.07 9.57
CA LEU A 119 1.33 9.17 8.42
C LEU A 119 2.64 9.89 8.76
N GLY A 120 2.59 11.00 9.50
CA GLY A 120 3.80 11.69 9.98
C GLY A 120 4.66 10.80 10.89
N SER A 121 4.02 10.03 11.78
CA SER A 121 4.72 9.05 12.62
C SER A 121 5.34 7.92 11.80
N LEU A 122 4.66 7.48 10.74
CA LEU A 122 5.16 6.47 9.80
C LEU A 122 6.37 7.00 9.03
N ASN A 123 6.35 8.26 8.58
CA ASN A 123 7.48 8.90 7.89
C ASN A 123 8.74 8.87 8.74
N TYR A 124 8.63 9.20 10.03
CA TYR A 124 9.75 9.11 10.97
C TYR A 124 10.18 7.67 11.26
N PHE A 125 9.23 6.73 11.39
CA PHE A 125 9.56 5.31 11.55
C PHE A 125 10.34 4.75 10.34
N MET A 126 10.05 5.26 9.14
CA MET A 126 10.69 4.90 7.87
C MET A 126 11.94 5.73 7.55
N ARG A 127 12.44 6.51 8.52
CA ARG A 127 13.63 7.37 8.36
C ARG A 127 14.87 6.61 7.90
N CYS A 128 15.78 7.36 7.30
CA CYS A 128 17.08 6.88 6.89
C CYS A 128 17.88 6.38 8.09
N ASN A 129 18.34 5.13 8.03
CA ASN A 129 19.09 4.49 9.13
C ASN A 129 20.51 5.05 9.31
N TYR A 130 21.02 5.79 8.32
CA TYR A 130 22.36 6.39 8.35
C TYR A 130 22.40 7.70 9.14
N ASP A 131 21.44 8.60 8.93
CA ASP A 131 21.46 9.97 9.46
C ASP A 131 20.14 10.40 10.13
N ASN A 132 19.19 9.48 10.33
CA ASN A 132 17.87 9.72 10.92
C ASN A 132 17.00 10.75 10.20
N LYS A 133 17.40 11.25 9.03
CA LYS A 133 16.56 12.14 8.22
C LYS A 133 15.39 11.35 7.67
N TYR A 134 14.24 12.00 7.57
CA TYR A 134 13.01 11.41 7.07
C TYR A 134 12.43 12.24 5.93
N THR A 135 11.49 11.65 5.20
CA THR A 135 10.74 12.30 4.14
C THR A 135 9.32 11.79 4.16
N ASP A 136 8.44 12.40 3.37
CA ASP A 136 7.09 11.87 3.19
C ASP A 136 7.15 10.58 2.39
N MET A 137 6.72 9.48 3.03
CA MET A 137 6.59 8.20 2.36
C MET A 137 5.35 8.22 1.47
N ASP A 138 5.49 7.68 0.27
CA ASP A 138 4.37 7.55 -0.65
C ASP A 138 3.37 6.53 -0.09
N ILE A 139 2.16 7.00 0.15
CA ILE A 139 1.05 6.19 0.68
C ILE A 139 0.79 4.95 -0.20
N ALA A 140 1.01 5.05 -1.51
CA ALA A 140 0.90 3.92 -2.42
C ALA A 140 1.88 2.78 -2.07
N THR A 141 3.09 3.11 -1.59
CA THR A 141 4.06 2.11 -1.11
C THR A 141 3.55 1.43 0.16
N ILE A 142 2.95 2.19 1.08
CA ILE A 142 2.42 1.67 2.35
C ILE A 142 1.21 0.77 2.14
N GLU A 143 0.28 1.18 1.27
CA GLU A 143 -0.86 0.36 0.88
C GLU A 143 -0.41 -0.95 0.20
N MET A 144 0.64 -0.90 -0.60
CA MET A 144 1.15 -2.10 -1.26
C MET A 144 1.66 -3.15 -0.27
N ILE A 145 2.50 -2.76 0.71
CA ILE A 145 2.98 -3.72 1.72
C ILE A 145 1.88 -4.15 2.69
N ASN A 146 0.92 -3.28 2.98
CA ASN A 146 -0.27 -3.63 3.75
C ASN A 146 -1.10 -4.72 3.03
N TYR A 147 -1.28 -4.58 1.72
CA TYR A 147 -1.98 -5.57 0.93
C TYR A 147 -1.21 -6.90 0.85
N VAL A 148 0.12 -6.87 0.74
CA VAL A 148 0.95 -8.08 0.82
C VAL A 148 0.74 -8.80 2.15
N ALA A 149 0.73 -8.07 3.28
CA ALA A 149 0.45 -8.64 4.60
C ALA A 149 -0.93 -9.30 4.64
N GLN A 150 -1.97 -8.63 4.11
CA GLN A 150 -3.33 -9.14 4.05
C GLN A 150 -3.44 -10.42 3.21
N LEU A 151 -2.86 -10.44 2.02
CA LEU A 151 -2.88 -11.63 1.15
C LEU A 151 -2.18 -12.84 1.80
N LEU A 152 -1.13 -12.60 2.58
CA LEU A 152 -0.41 -13.64 3.32
C LEU A 152 -1.07 -14.01 4.66
N GLY A 153 -2.09 -13.28 5.10
CA GLY A 153 -2.73 -13.48 6.40
C GLY A 153 -1.82 -13.15 7.59
N VAL A 154 -0.81 -12.30 7.39
CA VAL A 154 0.14 -11.90 8.44
C VAL A 154 -0.16 -10.49 8.93
N LYS A 155 0.26 -10.18 10.16
CA LYS A 155 0.03 -8.86 10.77
C LYS A 155 1.29 -7.99 10.82
N GLU A 156 2.47 -8.61 10.80
CA GLU A 156 3.76 -7.96 11.04
C GLU A 156 4.69 -8.07 9.84
N ILE A 157 5.30 -6.93 9.48
CA ILE A 157 6.34 -6.82 8.46
C ILE A 157 7.62 -6.26 9.09
N TYR A 158 8.76 -6.82 8.72
CA TYR A 158 10.08 -6.33 9.11
C TYR A 158 10.60 -5.40 8.01
N ILE A 159 10.83 -4.13 8.37
CA ILE A 159 11.39 -3.12 7.49
C ILE A 159 12.92 -3.21 7.56
N ASN A 160 13.51 -3.62 6.43
CA ASN A 160 14.95 -3.72 6.24
C ASN A 160 15.53 -2.38 5.76
N SER A 161 14.82 -1.65 4.90
CA SER A 161 15.21 -0.30 4.47
C SER A 161 14.00 0.44 3.93
N ALA A 162 13.86 1.73 4.20
CA ALA A 162 12.81 2.57 3.63
C ALA A 162 13.44 3.83 3.01
N TYR A 163 13.24 5.01 3.56
CA TYR A 163 13.88 6.21 3.02
C TYR A 163 15.41 6.11 3.06
N ARG A 164 16.07 6.58 2.01
CA ARG A 164 17.54 6.74 1.97
C ARG A 164 17.86 8.16 1.57
N THR A 165 18.71 8.83 2.34
CA THR A 165 19.21 10.14 1.91
C THR A 165 20.10 10.01 0.69
N PRO A 166 20.22 11.06 -0.15
CA PRO A 166 21.08 11.03 -1.33
C PRO A 166 22.53 10.64 -0.99
N GLU A 167 23.05 11.15 0.13
CA GLU A 167 24.39 10.83 0.62
C GLU A 167 24.53 9.33 0.93
N TYR A 168 23.60 8.77 1.70
CA TYR A 168 23.64 7.35 2.04
C TYR A 168 23.47 6.45 0.81
N ASN A 169 22.56 6.80 -0.11
CA ASN A 169 22.40 6.04 -1.35
C ASN A 169 23.67 6.07 -2.21
N ALA A 170 24.38 7.20 -2.28
CA ALA A 170 25.66 7.31 -2.98
C ALA A 170 26.75 6.43 -2.33
N ILE A 171 26.81 6.38 -0.99
CA ILE A 171 27.73 5.48 -0.27
C ILE A 171 27.44 4.01 -0.62
N LEU A 172 26.17 3.61 -0.64
CA LEU A 172 25.77 2.24 -0.99
C LEU A 172 26.07 1.91 -2.46
N ALA A 173 25.79 2.83 -3.39
CA ALA A 173 26.06 2.66 -4.82
C ALA A 173 27.57 2.54 -5.14
N ARG A 174 28.44 3.13 -4.33
CA ARG A 174 29.90 2.92 -4.45
C ARG A 174 30.35 1.54 -3.99
N LYS A 175 29.60 0.91 -3.08
CA LYS A 175 29.93 -0.41 -2.49
C LYS A 175 29.29 -1.58 -3.25
N SER A 176 28.27 -1.32 -4.06
CA SER A 176 27.49 -2.37 -4.72
C SER A 176 26.88 -1.90 -6.03
N GLU A 177 27.07 -2.69 -7.09
CA GLU A 177 26.44 -2.46 -8.40
C GLU A 177 24.92 -2.72 -8.39
N ASN A 178 24.38 -3.30 -7.32
CA ASN A 178 22.95 -3.58 -7.19
C ASN A 178 22.14 -2.38 -6.67
N VAL A 179 22.79 -1.25 -6.38
CA VAL A 179 22.12 -0.05 -5.88
C VAL A 179 22.05 1.00 -6.98
N ALA A 180 20.81 1.32 -7.38
CA ALA A 180 20.58 2.35 -8.39
C ALA A 180 20.95 3.75 -7.87
N ARG A 181 21.64 4.55 -8.70
CA ARG A 181 21.98 5.94 -8.37
C ARG A 181 20.74 6.82 -8.17
N ASN A 182 19.69 6.58 -8.96
CA ASN A 182 18.39 7.26 -8.87
C ASN A 182 17.34 6.32 -8.26
N SER A 183 17.57 5.91 -7.01
CA SER A 183 16.70 4.95 -6.33
C SER A 183 15.38 5.57 -5.86
N PHE A 184 14.28 4.84 -5.95
CA PHE A 184 12.98 5.27 -5.39
C PHE A 184 12.99 5.39 -3.86
N HIS A 185 13.95 4.76 -3.18
CA HIS A 185 14.16 4.98 -1.73
C HIS A 185 14.46 6.44 -1.41
N MET A 186 15.12 7.18 -2.31
CA MET A 186 15.42 8.60 -2.11
C MET A 186 14.21 9.50 -2.29
N GLN A 187 13.11 8.98 -2.83
CA GLN A 187 11.86 9.71 -3.07
C GLN A 187 10.76 9.31 -2.09
N GLY A 188 11.06 8.49 -1.07
CA GLY A 188 10.04 7.94 -0.17
C GLY A 188 9.10 6.92 -0.85
N LYS A 189 9.49 6.39 -2.02
CA LYS A 189 8.64 5.56 -2.89
C LYS A 189 9.02 4.08 -2.90
N ALA A 190 9.86 3.65 -1.98
CA ALA A 190 10.30 2.26 -1.94
C ALA A 190 10.59 1.76 -0.54
N VAL A 191 10.43 0.46 -0.38
CA VAL A 191 10.66 -0.26 0.86
C VAL A 191 11.26 -1.63 0.57
N ASP A 192 12.30 -1.97 1.32
CA ASP A 192 12.89 -3.30 1.39
C ASP A 192 12.37 -3.94 2.68
N TYR A 193 11.74 -5.10 2.58
CA TYR A 193 11.10 -5.75 3.72
C TYR A 193 11.14 -7.27 3.66
N SER A 194 10.89 -7.87 4.81
CA SER A 194 10.77 -9.31 5.02
C SER A 194 9.62 -9.60 5.97
N ILE A 195 9.17 -10.85 6.02
CA ILE A 195 8.06 -11.27 6.88
C ILE A 195 8.54 -12.46 7.71
N PRO A 196 8.57 -12.35 9.05
CA PRO A 196 9.01 -13.45 9.91
C PRO A 196 8.20 -14.73 9.67
N GLY A 197 8.90 -15.87 9.58
CA GLY A 197 8.26 -17.16 9.35
C GLY A 197 7.76 -17.41 7.91
N VAL A 198 7.96 -16.46 6.98
CA VAL A 198 7.58 -16.63 5.58
C VAL A 198 8.84 -16.67 4.70
N PRO A 199 9.04 -17.72 3.87
CA PRO A 199 10.16 -17.77 2.94
C PRO A 199 10.16 -16.58 1.98
N ILE A 200 11.34 -15.99 1.74
CA ILE A 200 11.44 -14.73 0.98
C ILE A 200 10.97 -14.86 -0.47
N SER A 201 11.07 -16.05 -1.06
CA SER A 201 10.49 -16.38 -2.37
C SER A 201 8.97 -16.23 -2.39
N LYS A 202 8.28 -16.63 -1.32
CA LYS A 202 6.84 -16.49 -1.16
C LYS A 202 6.46 -15.02 -0.94
N VAL A 203 7.21 -14.27 -0.13
CA VAL A 203 7.01 -12.82 -0.01
C VAL A 203 7.10 -12.15 -1.38
N CYS A 204 8.09 -12.52 -2.20
CA CYS A 204 8.27 -11.96 -3.54
C CYS A 204 7.09 -12.27 -4.48
N GLN A 205 6.59 -13.50 -4.45
CA GLN A 205 5.41 -13.89 -5.25
C GLN A 205 4.19 -13.02 -4.90
N TYR A 206 3.93 -12.81 -3.61
CA TYR A 206 2.80 -12.01 -3.15
C TYR A 206 2.99 -10.51 -3.40
N ALA A 207 4.22 -10.01 -3.33
CA ALA A 207 4.57 -8.66 -3.76
C ALA A 207 4.27 -8.43 -5.25
N GLN A 208 4.53 -9.42 -6.11
CA GLN A 208 4.19 -9.35 -7.55
C GLN A 208 2.68 -9.36 -7.78
N LEU A 209 1.93 -10.16 -7.01
CA LEU A 209 0.46 -10.14 -7.03
C LEU A 209 -0.09 -8.77 -6.61
N ALA A 210 0.44 -8.18 -5.54
CA ALA A 210 0.05 -6.85 -5.09
C ALA A 210 0.33 -5.77 -6.15
N ARG A 211 1.55 -5.76 -6.72
CA ARG A 211 1.90 -4.88 -7.85
C ARG A 211 0.91 -5.02 -9.01
N ASN A 212 0.60 -6.25 -9.43
CA ASN A 212 -0.33 -6.49 -10.53
C ASN A 212 -1.76 -6.02 -10.22
N TYR A 213 -2.21 -6.23 -8.98
CA TYR A 213 -3.51 -5.78 -8.50
C TYR A 213 -3.62 -4.24 -8.55
N PHE A 214 -2.57 -3.55 -8.13
CA PHE A 214 -2.52 -2.09 -8.07
C PHE A 214 -2.24 -1.42 -9.42
N GLY A 215 -1.59 -2.12 -10.36
CA GLY A 215 -1.27 -1.58 -11.69
C GLY A 215 -0.11 -0.57 -11.70
N TYR A 216 0.67 -0.49 -10.62
CA TYR A 216 1.88 0.33 -10.53
C TYR A 216 2.98 -0.41 -9.76
N GLY A 217 4.20 0.12 -9.82
CA GLY A 217 5.32 -0.32 -9.00
C GLY A 217 6.27 -1.35 -9.63
N GLY A 218 7.35 -1.59 -8.90
CA GLY A 218 8.36 -2.61 -9.17
C GLY A 218 8.53 -3.57 -8.00
N VAL A 219 9.01 -4.79 -8.29
CA VAL A 219 9.34 -5.80 -7.29
C VAL A 219 10.75 -6.32 -7.55
N GLY A 220 11.64 -6.19 -6.57
CA GLY A 220 12.98 -6.77 -6.61
C GLY A 220 13.13 -7.95 -5.64
N TYR A 221 13.85 -8.99 -6.05
CA TYR A 221 14.06 -10.20 -5.27
C TYR A 221 15.51 -10.34 -4.80
N TYR A 222 15.74 -10.30 -3.48
CA TYR A 222 17.07 -10.33 -2.88
C TYR A 222 17.21 -11.49 -1.87
N PRO A 223 17.31 -12.74 -2.33
CA PRO A 223 17.32 -13.91 -1.44
C PRO A 223 18.55 -13.95 -0.53
N ARG A 224 19.72 -13.51 -1.01
CA ARG A 224 20.96 -13.51 -0.21
C ARG A 224 20.90 -12.53 0.96
N GLN A 225 20.22 -11.40 0.77
CA GLN A 225 20.02 -10.37 1.79
C GLN A 225 18.70 -10.58 2.57
N ASN A 226 17.93 -11.60 2.20
CA ASN A 226 16.65 -11.98 2.80
C ASN A 226 15.61 -10.84 2.86
N PHE A 227 15.44 -10.10 1.77
CA PHE A 227 14.37 -9.11 1.62
C PHE A 227 13.78 -9.07 0.21
N VAL A 228 12.60 -8.46 0.10
CA VAL A 228 11.94 -8.07 -1.15
C VAL A 228 11.90 -6.55 -1.21
N HIS A 229 12.17 -6.01 -2.38
CA HIS A 229 11.99 -4.61 -2.69
C HIS A 229 10.62 -4.40 -3.32
N ASN A 230 9.84 -3.43 -2.83
CA ASN A 230 8.66 -2.90 -3.50
C ASN A 230 8.78 -1.39 -3.65
N ASP A 231 8.37 -0.87 -4.81
CA ASP A 231 8.29 0.56 -5.07
C ASP A 231 6.93 0.97 -5.67
N SER A 232 6.54 2.24 -5.50
CA SER A 232 5.33 2.84 -6.10
C SER A 232 5.59 3.56 -7.44
N GLY A 233 6.73 3.31 -8.07
CA GLY A 233 7.08 3.91 -9.37
C GLY A 233 6.24 3.39 -10.54
N PRO A 234 6.62 3.73 -11.79
CA PRO A 234 5.98 3.17 -12.97
C PRO A 234 6.02 1.63 -12.97
N LEU A 235 4.99 1.02 -13.57
CA LEU A 235 4.87 -0.42 -13.66
C LEU A 235 6.08 -1.01 -14.43
N ARG A 236 6.91 -1.81 -13.75
CA ARG A 236 8.12 -2.40 -14.35
C ARG A 236 8.18 -3.91 -14.16
N ASN A 237 8.46 -4.64 -15.23
CA ASN A 237 8.77 -6.07 -15.13
C ASN A 237 10.25 -6.18 -14.81
N TRP A 238 10.57 -6.57 -13.57
CA TRP A 238 11.95 -6.88 -13.22
C TRP A 238 12.28 -8.23 -13.85
N ALA A 239 13.08 -8.22 -14.91
CA ALA A 239 13.69 -9.44 -15.43
C ALA A 239 14.54 -10.06 -14.32
N LYS A 240 14.45 -11.38 -14.13
CA LYS A 240 15.41 -12.11 -13.29
C LYS A 240 16.81 -11.79 -13.83
N LYS A 241 17.67 -11.20 -13.01
CA LYS A 241 19.11 -11.25 -13.26
C LYS A 241 19.59 -12.69 -13.04
#